data_AF-A0A0M9WVM6-F1
#
_entry.id   AF-A0A0M9WVM6-F1
#
_cell.length_a   1.000
_cell.length_b   1.000
_cell.length_c   1.000
_cell.angle_alpha   90.00
_cell.angle_beta   90.00
_cell.angle_gamma   90.00
#
_symmetry.space_group_name_H-M   'P 1'
#
loop_
_entity.id
_entity.type
_entity.pdbx_description
1 polymer ?
#
loop_
_entity_poly.entity_id
_entity_poly.type
_entity_poly.pdbx_seq_one_letter_code
_entity_poly.pdbx_strand_id
1 'polypeptide(L)'
;MSEKHRQLNLLKWLTIALCLKLVFLNVFPYAFYVQQLLIYFACMKSLSYFKGKTLAKHYIFIGFILLITNIVTSHLLTITWHLVLTVIVDLLIILEFGKIIVEIEKHYNILGSTHRIMKKYMWIVLSVSACWTFLMNIEYDAMVSLLIVGAVLILIANIRLLFHFRSLKKDIKLAMRVVMYS
;
A
#
# COMPACT_ATOMS: atom_id res chain seq x y z
N MET A 1 23.53 -8.08 -11.14
CA MET A 1 22.52 -7.00 -11.39
C MET A 1 22.93 -5.77 -10.59
N SER A 2 23.13 -4.60 -11.21
CA SER A 2 23.60 -3.41 -10.49
C SER A 2 22.57 -2.95 -9.44
N GLU A 3 23.04 -2.35 -8.33
CA GLU A 3 22.22 -1.79 -7.24
C GLU A 3 21.04 -0.95 -7.77
N LYS A 4 21.33 -0.14 -8.80
CA LYS A 4 20.39 0.76 -9.47
C LYS A 4 19.24 0.00 -10.15
N HIS A 5 19.57 -1.08 -10.87
CA HIS A 5 18.58 -1.88 -11.57
C HIS A 5 17.68 -2.65 -10.59
N ARG A 6 18.20 -3.02 -9.41
CA ARG A 6 17.38 -3.58 -8.32
C ARG A 6 16.38 -2.56 -7.78
N GLN A 7 16.79 -1.32 -7.51
CA GLN A 7 15.90 -0.27 -6.99
C GLN A 7 14.80 0.13 -7.99
N LEU A 8 15.10 0.15 -9.31
CA LEU A 8 14.07 0.34 -10.34
C LEU A 8 13.04 -0.79 -10.35
N ASN A 9 13.49 -2.04 -10.19
CA ASN A 9 12.60 -3.19 -10.12
C ASN A 9 11.74 -3.16 -8.86
N LEU A 10 12.31 -2.75 -7.71
CA LEU A 10 11.57 -2.51 -6.47
C LEU A 10 10.42 -1.52 -6.71
N LEU A 11 10.72 -0.34 -7.26
CA LEU A 11 9.72 0.69 -7.56
C LEU A 11 8.70 0.24 -8.60
N LYS A 12 9.11 -0.55 -9.60
CA LYS A 12 8.19 -1.12 -10.62
C LYS A 12 7.14 -2.01 -9.95
N TRP A 13 7.56 -2.98 -9.13
CA TRP A 13 6.64 -3.89 -8.45
C TRP A 13 5.75 -3.19 -7.43
N LEU A 14 6.28 -2.19 -6.73
CA LEU A 14 5.49 -1.38 -5.81
C LEU A 14 4.44 -0.52 -6.53
N THR A 15 4.78 0.02 -7.70
CA THR A 15 3.82 0.73 -8.57
C THR A 15 2.70 -0.21 -9.04
N ILE A 16 3.03 -1.47 -9.37
CA ILE A 16 2.04 -2.48 -9.74
C ILE A 16 1.12 -2.79 -8.55
N ALA A 17 1.68 -3.01 -7.35
CA ALA A 17 0.90 -3.26 -6.14
C ALA A 17 -0.09 -2.11 -5.85
N LEU A 18 0.36 -0.86 -5.92
CA LEU A 18 -0.52 0.30 -5.76
C LEU A 18 -1.57 0.40 -6.86
N CYS A 19 -1.21 0.11 -8.11
CA CYS A 19 -2.16 0.13 -9.22
C CYS A 19 -3.27 -0.91 -9.04
N LEU A 20 -2.90 -2.13 -8.60
CA LEU A 20 -3.86 -3.17 -8.25
C LEU A 20 -4.79 -2.69 -7.14
N LYS A 21 -4.25 -2.02 -6.12
CA LYS A 21 -5.03 -1.47 -4.99
C LYS A 21 -6.01 -0.35 -5.38
N LEU A 22 -5.85 0.29 -6.54
CA LEU A 22 -6.81 1.29 -7.05
C LEU A 22 -8.10 0.65 -7.59
N VAL A 23 -8.04 -0.61 -8.02
CA VAL A 23 -9.22 -1.31 -8.53
C VAL A 23 -10.03 -1.75 -7.31
N PHE A 24 -11.12 -1.07 -6.98
CA PHE A 24 -11.90 -1.41 -5.78
C PHE A 24 -12.83 -2.61 -6.05
N LEU A 25 -12.33 -3.84 -5.87
CA LEU A 25 -13.13 -5.06 -6.11
C LEU A 25 -13.83 -5.60 -4.86
N ASN A 26 -14.00 -4.81 -3.79
CA ASN A 26 -14.69 -5.24 -2.57
C ASN A 26 -16.12 -5.75 -2.79
N VAL A 27 -16.75 -5.39 -3.92
CA VAL A 27 -18.11 -5.83 -4.29
C VAL A 27 -18.15 -7.31 -4.72
N PHE A 28 -17.01 -7.87 -5.15
CA PHE A 28 -16.90 -9.25 -5.62
C PHE A 28 -15.93 -10.02 -4.71
N PRO A 29 -16.41 -10.81 -3.73
CA PRO A 29 -15.56 -11.36 -2.66
C PRO A 29 -14.42 -12.24 -3.19
N TYR A 30 -14.67 -13.07 -4.20
CA TYR A 30 -13.62 -13.89 -4.83
C TYR A 30 -12.59 -13.04 -5.59
N ALA A 31 -13.04 -12.00 -6.31
CA ALA A 31 -12.15 -11.10 -7.03
C ALA A 31 -11.32 -10.25 -6.07
N PHE A 32 -11.90 -9.85 -4.93
CA PHE A 32 -11.21 -9.17 -3.83
C PHE A 32 -10.08 -10.03 -3.27
N TYR A 33 -10.32 -11.32 -3.00
CA TYR A 33 -9.26 -12.22 -2.48
C TYR A 33 -8.12 -12.40 -3.49
N VAL A 34 -8.45 -12.63 -4.76
CA VAL A 34 -7.44 -12.73 -5.83
C VAL A 34 -6.64 -11.44 -5.94
N GLN A 35 -7.31 -10.29 -5.87
CA GLN A 35 -6.63 -8.99 -5.90
C GLN A 35 -5.69 -8.81 -4.70
N GLN A 36 -6.12 -9.14 -3.48
CA GLN A 36 -5.28 -9.05 -2.28
C GLN A 36 -4.05 -9.95 -2.38
N LEU A 37 -4.22 -11.18 -2.88
CA LEU A 37 -3.11 -12.10 -3.15
C LEU A 37 -2.10 -11.49 -4.15
N LEU A 38 -2.59 -10.90 -5.23
CA LEU A 38 -1.74 -10.24 -6.23
C LEU A 38 -1.00 -9.02 -5.65
N ILE A 39 -1.65 -8.23 -4.79
CA ILE A 39 -1.03 -7.10 -4.08
C ILE A 39 0.10 -7.61 -3.18
N TYR A 40 -0.16 -8.61 -2.33
CA TYR A 40 0.85 -9.17 -1.42
C TYR A 40 2.00 -9.82 -2.18
N PHE A 41 1.71 -10.53 -3.28
CA PHE A 41 2.74 -11.07 -4.16
C PHE A 41 3.61 -9.96 -4.77
N ALA A 42 3.01 -8.90 -5.29
CA ALA A 42 3.74 -7.77 -5.84
C ALA A 42 4.61 -7.06 -4.78
N CYS A 43 4.11 -6.92 -3.55
CA CYS A 43 4.87 -6.43 -2.40
C CYS A 43 6.06 -7.34 -2.06
N MET A 44 5.84 -8.65 -1.95
CA MET A 44 6.93 -9.62 -1.72
C MET A 44 7.97 -9.60 -2.83
N LYS A 45 7.52 -9.49 -4.09
CA LYS A 45 8.41 -9.38 -5.24
C LYS A 45 9.21 -8.08 -5.21
N SER A 46 8.60 -6.96 -4.83
CA SER A 46 9.30 -5.69 -4.60
C SER A 46 10.41 -5.84 -3.55
N LEU A 47 10.09 -6.47 -2.41
CA LEU A 47 11.05 -6.72 -1.31
C LEU A 47 12.22 -7.63 -1.71
N SER A 48 12.04 -8.55 -2.65
CA SER A 48 13.14 -9.39 -3.15
C SER A 48 14.29 -8.59 -3.77
N TYR A 49 14.02 -7.36 -4.22
CA TYR A 49 15.03 -6.45 -4.77
C TYR A 49 15.70 -5.57 -3.71
N PHE A 50 15.13 -5.44 -2.50
CA PHE A 50 15.71 -4.68 -1.39
C PHE A 50 16.77 -5.51 -0.64
N LYS A 51 17.89 -4.88 -0.23
CA LYS A 51 18.95 -5.56 0.55
C LYS A 51 18.84 -5.33 2.07
N GLY A 52 18.12 -4.29 2.51
CA GLY A 52 18.02 -3.93 3.92
C GLY A 52 17.02 -4.78 4.72
N LYS A 53 16.99 -4.55 6.03
CA LYS A 53 16.00 -5.15 6.94
C LYS A 53 14.73 -4.30 6.96
N THR A 54 13.56 -4.94 6.94
CA THR A 54 12.26 -4.27 7.03
C THR A 54 11.24 -5.22 7.67
N LEU A 55 10.25 -4.63 8.36
CA LEU A 55 9.13 -5.37 8.93
C LEU A 55 8.03 -5.67 7.90
N ALA A 56 8.13 -5.16 6.67
CA ALA A 56 7.12 -5.34 5.63
C ALA A 56 6.75 -6.82 5.40
N LYS A 57 7.72 -7.74 5.46
CA LYS A 57 7.45 -9.19 5.32
C LYS A 57 6.53 -9.73 6.41
N HIS A 58 6.71 -9.28 7.66
CA HIS A 58 5.87 -9.68 8.78
C HIS A 58 4.44 -9.16 8.60
N TYR A 59 4.28 -7.90 8.17
CA TYR A 59 2.95 -7.34 7.91
C TYR A 59 2.25 -8.02 6.73
N ILE A 60 2.98 -8.36 5.66
CA ILE A 60 2.43 -9.15 4.55
C ILE A 60 1.97 -10.52 5.06
N PHE A 61 2.77 -11.20 5.89
CA PHE A 61 2.41 -12.48 6.47
C PHE A 61 1.15 -12.39 7.36
N ILE A 62 1.04 -11.34 8.18
CA ILE A 62 -0.18 -11.05 8.95
C ILE A 62 -1.37 -10.85 8.01
N GLY A 63 -1.20 -10.13 6.89
CA GLY A 63 -2.22 -9.94 5.86
C GLY A 63 -2.68 -11.25 5.23
N PHE A 64 -1.75 -12.18 4.97
CA PHE A 64 -2.08 -13.53 4.50
C PHE A 64 -2.89 -14.33 5.52
N ILE A 65 -2.50 -14.30 6.80
CA ILE A 65 -3.25 -14.97 7.88
C ILE A 65 -4.67 -14.40 7.96
N LEU A 66 -4.81 -13.07 7.90
CA LEU A 66 -6.11 -12.41 7.94
C LEU A 66 -7.00 -12.81 6.74
N LEU A 67 -6.41 -12.97 5.56
CA LEU A 67 -7.10 -13.45 4.36
C LEU A 67 -7.59 -14.89 4.53
N ILE A 68 -6.69 -15.79 4.96
CA ILE A 68 -6.99 -17.22 5.14
C ILE A 68 -8.05 -17.43 6.22
N THR A 69 -7.92 -16.75 7.36
CA THR A 69 -8.90 -16.84 8.45
C THR A 69 -10.28 -16.43 7.97
N ASN A 70 -10.41 -15.35 7.19
CA ASN A 70 -11.70 -14.91 6.65
C ASN A 70 -12.30 -15.91 5.64
N ILE A 71 -11.47 -16.63 4.86
CA ILE A 71 -11.92 -17.67 3.91
C ILE A 71 -12.38 -18.93 4.65
N VAL A 72 -11.63 -19.40 5.64
CA VAL A 72 -11.86 -20.70 6.30
C VAL A 72 -13.00 -20.66 7.29
N THR A 73 -13.16 -19.54 8.01
CA THR A 73 -14.02 -19.50 9.20
C THR A 73 -15.44 -18.98 8.95
N SER A 74 -15.91 -18.99 7.69
CA SER A 74 -17.28 -18.57 7.34
C SER A 74 -17.69 -17.21 7.95
N HIS A 75 -16.82 -16.19 7.81
CA HIS A 75 -17.02 -14.84 8.38
C HIS A 75 -16.96 -14.73 9.92
N LEU A 76 -16.02 -15.40 10.59
CA LEU A 76 -15.78 -15.25 12.04
C LEU A 76 -15.59 -13.78 12.47
N LEU A 77 -15.00 -12.95 11.60
CA LEU A 77 -15.03 -11.50 11.72
C LEU A 77 -16.19 -10.97 10.88
N THR A 78 -17.01 -10.10 11.45
CA THR A 78 -17.95 -9.30 10.65
C THR A 78 -17.20 -8.66 9.48
N ILE A 79 -17.86 -8.55 8.33
CA ILE A 79 -17.29 -7.97 7.10
C ILE A 79 -16.60 -6.62 7.38
N THR A 80 -17.17 -5.80 8.27
CA THR A 80 -16.63 -4.50 8.70
C THR A 80 -15.29 -4.61 9.44
N TRP A 81 -15.15 -5.48 10.45
CA TRP A 81 -13.88 -5.68 11.14
C TRP A 81 -12.79 -6.24 10.23
N HIS A 82 -13.13 -7.18 9.35
CA HIS A 82 -12.17 -7.70 8.38
C HIS A 82 -11.66 -6.58 7.45
N LEU A 83 -12.56 -5.72 6.98
CA LEU A 83 -12.22 -4.56 6.16
C LEU A 83 -11.31 -3.57 6.90
N VAL A 84 -11.65 -3.22 8.14
CA VAL A 84 -10.82 -2.32 8.97
C VAL A 84 -9.42 -2.90 9.20
N LEU A 85 -9.33 -4.16 9.61
CA LEU A 85 -8.04 -4.82 9.88
C LEU A 85 -7.20 -4.93 8.62
N THR A 86 -7.80 -5.27 7.48
CA THR A 86 -7.10 -5.32 6.18
C THR A 86 -6.49 -3.96 5.84
N VAL A 87 -7.26 -2.87 5.97
CA VAL A 87 -6.78 -1.52 5.68
C VAL A 87 -5.64 -1.09 6.62
N ILE A 88 -5.69 -1.49 7.89
CA ILE A 88 -4.61 -1.20 8.86
C ILE A 88 -3.34 -1.97 8.51
N VAL A 89 -3.44 -3.27 8.20
CA VAL A 89 -2.29 -4.08 7.78
C VAL A 89 -1.64 -3.49 6.53
N ASP A 90 -2.48 -3.14 5.55
CA ASP A 90 -2.08 -2.48 4.33
C ASP A 90 -1.36 -1.13 4.56
N LEU A 91 -1.83 -0.33 5.52
CA LEU A 91 -1.17 0.90 5.93
C LEU A 91 0.25 0.59 6.46
N LEU A 92 0.39 -0.40 7.33
CA LEU A 92 1.69 -0.79 7.89
C LEU A 92 2.67 -1.24 6.82
N ILE A 93 2.19 -2.01 5.84
CA ILE A 93 2.99 -2.41 4.66
C ILE A 93 3.46 -1.17 3.90
N ILE A 94 2.55 -0.24 3.59
CA ILE A 94 2.88 0.98 2.83
C ILE A 94 3.84 1.88 3.59
N LEU A 95 3.73 2.00 4.92
CA LEU A 95 4.64 2.78 5.74
C LEU A 95 6.06 2.21 5.73
N GLU A 96 6.21 0.89 5.80
CA GLU A 96 7.51 0.24 5.67
C GLU A 96 8.12 0.48 4.29
N PHE A 97 7.34 0.38 3.22
CA PHE A 97 7.81 0.78 1.89
C PHE A 97 8.17 2.27 1.81
N GLY A 98 7.44 3.14 2.51
CA GLY A 98 7.76 4.55 2.65
C GLY A 98 9.16 4.78 3.24
N LYS A 99 9.55 4.03 4.27
CA LYS A 99 10.90 4.08 4.85
C LYS A 99 11.97 3.67 3.84
N ILE A 100 11.74 2.57 3.13
CA ILE A 100 12.64 2.09 2.07
C ILE A 100 12.83 3.17 0.99
N ILE A 101 11.76 3.86 0.63
CA ILE A 101 11.81 4.92 -0.38
C ILE A 101 12.56 6.15 0.11
N VAL A 102 12.36 6.56 1.35
CA VAL A 102 13.15 7.66 1.95
C VAL A 102 14.64 7.32 1.95
N GLU A 103 15.00 6.06 2.20
CA GLU A 103 16.40 5.61 2.10
C GLU A 103 16.94 5.71 0.67
N ILE A 104 16.13 5.33 -0.32
CA ILE A 104 16.48 5.48 -1.75
C ILE A 104 16.64 6.97 -2.13
N GLU A 105 15.71 7.84 -1.72
CA GLU A 105 15.78 9.29 -1.96
C GLU A 105 17.08 9.89 -1.43
N LYS A 106 17.44 9.53 -0.18
CA LYS A 106 18.71 9.94 0.44
C LYS A 106 19.92 9.45 -0.35
N HIS A 107 19.90 8.19 -0.80
CA HIS A 107 21.01 7.61 -1.57
C HIS A 107 21.28 8.33 -2.90
N TYR A 108 20.23 8.84 -3.55
CA TYR A 108 20.34 9.58 -4.81
C TYR A 108 20.40 11.11 -4.64
N ASN A 109 20.47 11.61 -3.41
CA ASN A 109 20.42 13.03 -3.07
C ASN A 109 19.24 13.78 -3.73
N ILE A 110 18.09 13.10 -3.83
CA ILE A 110 16.85 13.67 -4.34
C ILE A 110 16.12 14.34 -3.18
N LEU A 111 15.64 15.58 -3.39
CA LEU A 111 14.90 16.34 -2.38
C LEU A 111 13.56 15.65 -2.07
N GLY A 112 13.60 14.76 -1.08
CA GLY A 112 12.54 13.78 -0.83
C GLY A 112 11.29 14.35 -0.19
N SER A 113 10.16 14.32 -0.92
CA SER A 113 8.84 14.65 -0.35
C SER A 113 8.12 13.42 0.24
N THR A 114 8.73 12.22 0.16
CA THR A 114 8.13 10.95 0.63
C THR A 114 7.70 11.03 2.09
N HIS A 115 8.52 11.58 2.99
CA HIS A 115 8.16 11.68 4.40
C HIS A 115 6.87 12.48 4.62
N ARG A 116 6.71 13.62 3.93
CA ARG A 116 5.51 14.47 4.02
C ARG A 116 4.28 13.76 3.44
N ILE A 117 4.44 13.04 2.33
CA ILE A 117 3.36 12.29 1.68
C ILE A 117 2.93 11.11 2.54
N MET A 118 3.88 10.34 3.09
CA MET A 118 3.62 9.23 4.01
C MET A 118 2.89 9.68 5.27
N LYS A 119 3.31 10.80 5.87
CA LYS A 119 2.62 11.35 7.04
C LYS A 119 1.16 11.68 6.73
N LYS A 120 0.88 12.32 5.60
CA LYS A 120 -0.50 12.62 5.17
C LYS A 120 -1.31 11.35 4.88
N TYR A 121 -0.70 10.38 4.20
CA TYR A 121 -1.31 9.08 3.92
C TYR A 121 -1.73 8.38 5.22
N MET A 122 -0.82 8.32 6.20
CA MET A 122 -1.07 7.73 7.51
C MET A 122 -2.25 8.38 8.23
N TRP A 123 -2.29 9.71 8.30
CA TRP A 123 -3.40 10.41 8.94
C TRP A 123 -4.75 10.11 8.27
N ILE A 124 -4.81 10.14 6.94
CA ILE A 124 -6.05 9.84 6.20
C ILE A 124 -6.51 8.42 6.51
N VAL A 125 -5.62 7.42 6.37
CA VAL A 125 -6.00 6.02 6.55
C VAL A 125 -6.39 5.72 7.99
N LEU A 126 -5.65 6.24 8.98
CA LEU A 126 -6.00 6.06 10.39
C LEU A 126 -7.34 6.71 10.74
N SER A 127 -7.62 7.92 10.25
CA SER A 127 -8.90 8.59 10.47
C SER A 127 -10.05 7.79 9.84
N VAL A 128 -9.88 7.27 8.62
CA VAL A 128 -10.89 6.45 7.97
C VAL A 128 -11.10 5.13 8.71
N SER A 129 -10.02 4.42 9.07
CA SER A 129 -10.11 3.16 9.82
C SER A 129 -10.79 3.35 11.18
N ALA A 130 -10.44 4.40 11.92
CA ALA A 130 -11.07 4.73 13.19
C ALA A 130 -12.54 5.13 13.02
N CYS A 131 -12.91 5.78 11.92
CA CYS A 131 -14.32 6.05 11.63
C CYS A 131 -15.08 4.75 11.33
N TRP A 132 -14.45 3.83 10.59
CA TRP A 132 -15.04 2.55 10.22
C TRP A 132 -15.20 1.56 11.37
N THR A 133 -14.46 1.69 12.48
CA THR A 133 -14.70 0.85 13.68
C THR A 133 -16.06 1.11 14.33
N PHE A 134 -16.66 2.28 14.13
CA PHE A 134 -17.95 2.64 14.72
C PHE A 134 -19.16 2.31 13.84
N LEU A 135 -18.94 1.73 12.66
CA LEU A 135 -19.98 1.46 11.67
C LEU A 135 -21.04 0.43 12.12
N MET A 136 -20.73 -0.39 13.12
CA MET A 136 -21.62 -1.47 13.58
C MET A 136 -22.91 -0.99 14.23
N ASN A 137 -22.92 0.24 14.75
CA ASN A 137 -24.03 0.78 15.55
C ASN A 137 -24.85 1.83 14.79
N ILE A 138 -24.66 1.93 13.47
CA ILE A 138 -25.26 2.97 12.62
C ILE A 138 -26.28 2.32 11.68
N GLU A 139 -27.33 3.06 11.36
CA GLU A 139 -28.31 2.66 10.33
C GLU A 139 -27.64 2.33 8.99
N TYR A 140 -28.22 1.38 8.26
CA TYR A 140 -27.61 0.81 7.06
C TYR A 140 -27.22 1.87 6.00
N ASP A 141 -28.10 2.84 5.73
CA ASP A 141 -27.84 3.87 4.69
C ASP A 141 -26.70 4.82 5.09
N ALA A 142 -26.64 5.19 6.36
CA ALA A 142 -25.54 5.99 6.90
C ALA A 142 -24.23 5.18 6.97
N MET A 143 -24.30 3.88 7.27
CA MET A 143 -23.17 2.96 7.24
C MET A 143 -22.57 2.87 5.83
N VAL A 144 -23.41 2.63 4.82
CA VAL A 144 -22.98 2.53 3.41
C VAL A 144 -22.39 3.85 2.92
N SER A 145 -23.02 4.98 3.24
CA SER A 145 -22.54 6.31 2.87
C SER A 145 -21.14 6.59 3.44
N LEU A 146 -20.92 6.25 4.71
CA LEU A 146 -19.64 6.47 5.39
C LEU A 146 -18.54 5.50 4.93
N LEU A 147 -18.90 4.29 4.51
CA LEU A 147 -18.01 3.37 3.78
C LEU A 147 -17.58 3.96 2.43
N ILE A 148 -18.50 4.52 1.65
CA ILE A 148 -18.18 5.13 0.35
C ILE A 148 -17.24 6.32 0.52
N VAL A 149 -17.54 7.23 1.45
CA VAL A 149 -16.70 8.41 1.73
C VAL A 149 -15.29 7.99 2.14
N GLY A 150 -15.16 7.03 3.07
CA GLY A 150 -13.86 6.51 3.49
C GLY A 150 -13.09 5.87 2.34
N ALA A 151 -13.77 5.10 1.48
CA ALA A 151 -13.15 4.45 0.33
C ALA A 151 -12.62 5.47 -0.68
N VAL A 152 -13.38 6.55 -0.95
CA VAL A 152 -12.96 7.65 -1.81
C VAL A 152 -11.73 8.37 -1.24
N LEU A 153 -11.69 8.64 0.06
CA LEU A 153 -10.53 9.27 0.70
C LEU A 153 -9.27 8.39 0.60
N ILE A 154 -9.39 7.09 0.85
CA ILE A 154 -8.29 6.13 0.70
C ILE A 154 -7.85 6.05 -0.76
N LEU A 155 -8.78 6.06 -1.72
CA LEU A 155 -8.50 6.05 -3.15
C LEU A 155 -7.67 7.29 -3.55
N ILE A 156 -8.09 8.48 -3.16
CA ILE A 156 -7.37 9.74 -3.43
C ILE A 156 -5.95 9.69 -2.84
N ALA A 157 -5.81 9.17 -1.62
CA ALA A 157 -4.51 9.01 -0.97
C ALA A 157 -3.59 8.03 -1.72
N ASN A 158 -4.13 6.90 -2.19
CA ASN A 158 -3.41 5.92 -3.00
C ASN A 158 -3.02 6.48 -4.38
N ILE A 159 -3.89 7.25 -5.03
CA ILE A 159 -3.60 7.91 -6.32
C ILE A 159 -2.43 8.88 -6.16
N ARG A 160 -2.47 9.73 -5.13
CA ARG A 160 -1.38 10.67 -4.82
C ARG A 160 -0.06 9.94 -4.61
N LEU A 161 -0.10 8.82 -3.88
CA LEU A 161 1.07 8.00 -3.63
C LEU A 161 1.62 7.37 -4.92
N LEU A 162 0.74 6.88 -5.79
CA LEU A 162 1.12 6.32 -7.08
C LEU A 162 1.82 7.36 -7.97
N PHE A 163 1.29 8.59 -8.04
CA PHE A 163 1.94 9.66 -8.79
C PHE A 163 3.32 10.02 -8.24
N HIS A 164 3.45 10.05 -6.91
CA HIS A 164 4.74 10.27 -6.26
C HIS A 164 5.77 9.20 -6.64
N PHE A 165 5.40 7.91 -6.55
CA PHE A 165 6.31 6.83 -6.91
C PHE A 165 6.67 6.81 -8.40
N ARG A 166 5.72 7.20 -9.27
CA ARG A 166 5.99 7.39 -10.70
C ARG A 166 6.96 8.54 -10.95
N SER A 167 6.84 9.66 -10.22
CA SER A 167 7.78 10.78 -10.28
C SER A 167 9.16 10.34 -9.83
N LEU A 168 9.27 9.74 -8.64
CA LEU A 168 10.54 9.28 -8.10
C LEU A 168 11.25 8.29 -9.03
N LYS A 169 10.50 7.37 -9.65
CA LYS A 169 11.05 6.45 -10.65
C LYS A 169 11.62 7.20 -11.86
N LYS A 170 10.98 8.28 -12.31
CA LYS A 170 11.52 9.13 -13.39
C LYS A 170 12.78 9.85 -12.93
N ASP A 171 12.78 10.41 -11.72
CA ASP A 171 13.91 11.17 -11.17
C ASP A 171 15.15 10.28 -11.00
N ILE A 172 14.99 9.07 -10.46
CA ILE A 172 16.08 8.08 -10.38
C ILE A 172 16.58 7.71 -11.78
N LYS A 173 15.68 7.53 -12.76
CA LYS A 173 16.07 7.26 -14.17
C LYS A 173 16.78 8.43 -14.85
N LEU A 174 16.48 9.67 -14.46
CA LEU A 174 17.17 10.86 -14.96
C LEU A 174 18.55 11.01 -14.34
N ALA A 175 18.67 10.83 -13.02
CA ALA A 175 19.96 10.79 -12.32
C ALA A 175 20.88 9.70 -12.90
N MET A 176 20.31 8.58 -13.37
CA MET A 176 21.06 7.55 -14.10
C MET A 176 21.65 8.00 -15.43
N ARG A 177 20.96 8.86 -16.19
CA ARG A 177 21.47 9.34 -17.48
C ARG A 177 22.62 10.32 -17.27
N VAL A 178 22.54 11.19 -16.28
CA VAL A 178 23.58 12.20 -16.02
C VAL A 178 24.92 11.55 -15.64
N VAL A 179 24.92 10.47 -14.86
CA VAL A 179 26.14 9.76 -14.43
C VAL A 179 26.82 8.95 -15.54
N MET A 180 26.15 8.69 -16.68
CA MET A 180 26.77 7.99 -17.81
C MET A 180 27.51 8.92 -18.79
N TYR A 181 27.33 10.24 -18.67
CA TYR A 181 27.93 11.24 -19.55
C TYR A 181 28.95 12.15 -18.83
N SER A 182 29.30 11.82 -17.58
CA SER A 182 30.41 12.41 -16.80
C SER A 182 31.54 11.40 -16.66
#